data_AF-A0A1Y3C9L7-F1
#
_entry.id   AF-A0A1Y3C9L7-F1
#
_cell.length_a   1.000
_cell.length_b   1.000
_cell.length_c   1.000
_cell.angle_alpha   90.00
_cell.angle_beta   90.00
_cell.angle_gamma   90.00
#
_symmetry.space_group_name_H-M   'P 1'
#
loop_
_entity.id
_entity.type
_entity.pdbx_description
1 polymer ?
#
loop_
_entity_poly.entity_id
_entity_poly.type
_entity_poly.pdbx_seq_one_letter_code
_entity_poly.pdbx_strand_id
1 'polypeptide(L)'
;MIFVVYKENFYRLLRKLVKEGYLYKEVNIKNHRLSLFSESEKMNEYRKNLKTKSNQYHFSELKKKTSELKAKKDFIEKQISSAKQALIDFPNLEVEINKRKIILAQELFQMNAYNTFLDSLIP
;
A
#
# COMPACT_ATOMS: atom_id res chain seq x y z
N MET A 1 0.27 26.16 11.05
CA MET A 1 1.51 26.37 10.26
C MET A 1 1.38 27.71 9.54
N ILE A 2 2.40 28.57 9.58
CA ILE A 2 2.38 29.91 8.97
C ILE A 2 3.32 29.93 7.77
N PHE A 3 2.84 30.37 6.61
CA PHE A 3 3.64 30.48 5.39
C PHE A 3 3.95 31.96 5.08
N VAL A 4 5.22 32.29 4.88
CA VAL A 4 5.67 33.60 4.36
C VAL A 4 6.19 33.39 2.94
N VAL A 5 5.73 34.19 1.98
CA VAL A 5 5.87 33.88 0.54
C VAL A 5 6.46 35.03 -0.26
N TYR A 6 7.45 34.72 -1.10
CA TYR A 6 8.16 35.66 -1.99
C TYR A 6 8.06 35.34 -3.49
N LYS A 7 7.27 34.33 -3.94
CA LYS A 7 7.13 33.95 -5.37
C LYS A 7 5.68 34.00 -5.86
N GLU A 8 5.46 34.63 -7.02
CA GLU A 8 4.13 34.90 -7.61
C GLU A 8 3.30 33.63 -7.88
N ASN A 9 3.91 32.56 -8.38
CA ASN A 9 3.22 31.30 -8.68
C ASN A 9 2.68 30.61 -7.42
N PHE A 10 3.43 30.65 -6.32
CA PHE A 10 2.99 30.09 -5.05
C PHE A 10 1.87 30.95 -4.43
N TYR A 11 1.97 32.27 -4.56
CA TYR A 11 0.92 33.17 -4.11
C TYR A 11 -0.41 32.98 -4.88
N ARG A 12 -0.35 32.64 -6.18
CA ARG A 12 -1.54 32.27 -6.97
C ARG A 12 -2.21 31.01 -6.43
N LEU A 13 -1.41 30.00 -6.08
CA LEU A 13 -1.91 28.76 -5.46
C LEU A 13 -2.58 29.05 -4.12
N LEU A 14 -1.94 29.82 -3.25
CA LEU A 14 -2.49 30.17 -1.95
C LEU A 14 -3.78 30.98 -2.07
N ARG A 15 -3.86 31.93 -3.01
CA ARG A 15 -5.11 32.65 -3.28
C ARG A 15 -6.25 31.71 -3.72
N LYS A 16 -5.93 30.70 -4.53
CA LYS A 16 -6.92 29.69 -4.93
C LYS A 16 -7.39 28.87 -3.73
N LEU A 17 -6.46 28.42 -2.88
CA LEU A 17 -6.78 27.67 -1.66
C LEU A 17 -7.60 28.49 -0.65
N VAL A 18 -7.34 29.80 -0.56
CA VAL A 18 -8.18 30.73 0.22
C VAL A 18 -9.58 30.83 -0.38
N LYS A 19 -9.70 31.02 -1.71
CA LYS A 19 -10.99 31.10 -2.40
C LYS A 19 -11.84 29.84 -2.22
N GLU A 20 -11.19 28.68 -2.19
CA GLU A 20 -11.84 27.39 -1.95
C GLU A 20 -12.09 27.09 -0.46
N GLY A 21 -11.71 28.00 0.44
CA GLY A 21 -11.96 27.90 1.88
C GLY A 21 -11.03 26.97 2.64
N TYR A 22 -9.90 26.55 2.04
CA TYR A 22 -8.90 25.70 2.69
C TYR A 22 -7.89 26.48 3.53
N LEU A 23 -7.74 27.78 3.26
CA LEU A 23 -6.85 28.66 4.02
C LEU A 23 -7.58 29.94 4.39
N TYR A 24 -7.24 30.51 5.54
CA TYR A 24 -7.54 31.91 5.85
C TYR A 24 -6.36 32.78 5.45
N LYS A 25 -6.64 34.02 5.06
CA LYS A 25 -5.63 35.03 4.75
C LYS A 25 -5.80 36.19 5.73
N GLU A 26 -4.71 36.54 6.40
CA GLU A 26 -4.65 37.68 7.32
C GLU A 26 -3.57 38.66 6.84
N VAL A 27 -3.77 39.95 7.15
CA VAL A 27 -2.75 40.97 6.93
C VAL A 27 -1.78 40.91 8.11
N ASN A 28 -0.49 40.80 7.83
CA ASN A 28 0.50 40.77 8.89
C ASN A 28 0.62 42.16 9.54
N ILE A 29 0.27 42.23 10.83
CA ILE A 29 0.27 43.48 11.63
C ILE A 29 1.71 44.02 11.81
N LYS A 30 2.72 43.14 11.85
CA LYS A 30 4.13 43.54 12.01
C LYS A 30 4.76 44.02 10.70
N ASN A 31 4.25 43.58 9.56
CA ASN A 31 4.71 44.02 8.25
C ASN A 31 3.58 43.88 7.22
N HIS A 32 2.90 44.99 6.92
CA HIS A 32 1.76 45.02 6.02
C HIS A 32 2.06 44.57 4.58
N ARG A 33 3.34 44.48 4.18
CA ARG A 33 3.73 43.95 2.87
C ARG A 33 3.66 42.42 2.80
N LEU A 34 3.50 41.74 3.94
CA LEU A 34 3.40 40.28 4.01
C LEU A 34 1.96 39.84 4.28
N SER A 35 1.53 38.81 3.56
CA SER A 35 0.28 38.10 3.84
C SER A 35 0.57 36.89 4.72
N LEU A 36 -0.24 36.70 5.77
CA LEU A 36 -0.23 35.51 6.59
C LEU A 36 -1.29 34.54 6.07
N PHE A 37 -0.98 33.25 6.01
CA PHE A 37 -1.94 32.21 5.67
C PHE A 37 -1.99 31.18 6.80
N SER A 38 -3.20 30.88 7.26
CA SER A 38 -3.48 29.87 8.28
C SER A 38 -4.45 28.83 7.73
N GLU A 39 -4.43 27.64 8.31
CA GLU A 39 -5.22 26.51 7.82
C GLU A 39 -6.65 26.58 8.35
N SER A 40 -7.64 26.27 7.51
CA SER A 40 -9.03 26.18 7.95
C SER A 40 -9.38 24.80 8.49
N GLU A 41 -10.54 24.70 9.15
CA GLU A 41 -11.10 23.40 9.57
C GLU A 41 -11.30 22.46 8.37
N LYS A 42 -11.72 23.00 7.22
CA LYS A 42 -11.86 22.25 5.96
C LYS A 42 -10.55 21.62 5.51
N MET A 43 -9.42 22.29 5.72
CA MET A 43 -8.10 21.71 5.44
C MET A 43 -7.73 20.59 6.42
N ASN A 44 -8.16 20.71 7.69
CA ASN A 44 -7.98 19.66 8.68
C ASN A 44 -8.83 18.42 8.34
N GLU A 45 -10.10 18.61 7.96
CA GLU A 45 -10.99 17.55 7.49
C GLU A 45 -10.46 16.87 6.23
N TYR A 46 -9.97 17.65 5.26
CA TYR A 46 -9.35 17.12 4.04
C TYR A 46 -8.16 16.21 4.37
N ARG A 47 -7.31 16.61 5.32
CA ARG A 47 -6.19 15.77 5.79
C ARG A 47 -6.66 14.49 6.49
N LYS A 48 -7.69 14.58 7.33
CA LYS A 48 -8.29 13.39 7.96
C LYS A 48 -8.83 12.43 6.90
N ASN A 49 -9.58 12.94 5.93
CA ASN A 49 -10.14 12.16 4.83
C ASN A 49 -9.07 11.53 3.93
N LEU A 50 -7.97 12.24 3.66
CA LEU A 50 -6.83 11.67 2.93
C LEU A 50 -6.19 10.50 3.68
N LYS A 51 -5.98 10.64 5.00
CA LYS A 51 -5.45 9.54 5.83
C LYS A 51 -6.39 8.33 5.82
N THR A 52 -7.69 8.55 5.98
CA THR A 52 -8.69 7.47 5.98
C THR A 52 -8.77 6.77 4.62
N LYS A 53 -8.82 7.54 3.51
CA LYS A 53 -8.88 6.99 2.14
C LYS A 53 -7.60 6.27 1.74
N SER A 54 -6.43 6.83 2.06
CA SER A 54 -5.14 6.20 1.84
C SER A 54 -5.08 4.86 2.56
N ASN A 55 -5.45 4.82 3.84
CA ASN A 55 -5.47 3.58 4.61
C ASN A 55 -6.43 2.55 4.00
N GLN A 56 -7.66 2.94 3.66
CA GLN A 56 -8.64 2.02 3.05
C GLN A 56 -8.18 1.46 1.70
N TYR A 57 -7.60 2.30 0.84
CA TYR A 57 -7.08 1.88 -0.46
C TYR A 57 -5.93 0.88 -0.29
N HIS A 58 -4.95 1.21 0.56
CA HIS A 58 -3.83 0.31 0.84
C HIS A 58 -4.28 -1.02 1.44
N PHE A 59 -5.26 -1.04 2.35
CA PHE A 59 -5.82 -2.28 2.87
C PHE A 59 -6.54 -3.12 1.81
N SER A 60 -7.27 -2.48 0.88
CA SER A 60 -7.95 -3.20 -0.20
C SER A 60 -6.97 -3.87 -1.16
N GLU A 61 -5.87 -3.21 -1.50
CA GLU A 61 -4.79 -3.78 -2.32
C GLU A 61 -4.07 -4.91 -1.61
N LEU A 62 -3.80 -4.74 -0.30
CA LEU A 62 -3.20 -5.78 0.54
C LEU A 62 -4.07 -7.03 0.59
N LYS A 63 -5.38 -6.88 0.81
CA LYS A 63 -6.35 -7.99 0.79
C LYS A 63 -6.41 -8.72 -0.55
N LYS A 64 -6.29 -7.99 -1.66
CA LYS A 64 -6.25 -8.60 -2.99
C LYS A 64 -4.96 -9.40 -3.20
N LYS A 65 -3.81 -8.87 -2.80
CA LYS A 65 -2.53 -9.60 -2.86
C LYS A 65 -2.54 -10.86 -1.99
N THR A 66 -3.10 -10.79 -0.77
CA THR A 66 -3.18 -11.96 0.11
C THR A 66 -4.10 -13.04 -0.45
N SER A 67 -5.23 -12.69 -1.09
CA SER A 67 -6.10 -13.68 -1.72
C SER A 67 -5.45 -14.35 -2.94
N GLU A 68 -4.75 -13.59 -3.78
CA GLU A 68 -3.98 -14.12 -4.91
C GLU A 68 -2.86 -15.07 -4.46
N LEU A 69 -2.15 -14.73 -3.38
CA LEU A 69 -1.14 -15.60 -2.79
C LEU A 69 -1.73 -16.89 -2.23
N LYS A 70 -2.88 -16.82 -1.56
CA LYS A 70 -3.56 -18.00 -1.05
C LYS A 70 -3.93 -18.96 -2.17
N ALA A 71 -4.49 -18.45 -3.27
CA ALA A 71 -4.81 -19.28 -4.44
C ALA A 71 -3.56 -19.96 -5.05
N LYS A 72 -2.43 -19.25 -5.13
CA LYS A 72 -1.15 -19.81 -5.59
C LYS A 72 -0.62 -20.88 -4.64
N LYS A 73 -0.72 -20.66 -3.33
CA LYS A 73 -0.34 -21.65 -2.31
C LYS A 73 -1.15 -22.94 -2.47
N ASP A 74 -2.47 -22.83 -2.56
CA ASP A 74 -3.36 -23.99 -2.72
C ASP A 74 -3.04 -24.78 -4.00
N PHE A 75 -2.63 -24.09 -5.07
CA PHE A 75 -2.18 -24.72 -6.30
C PHE A 75 -0.88 -25.50 -6.14
N ILE A 76 0.12 -24.95 -5.45
CA ILE A 76 1.40 -25.62 -5.18
C ILE A 76 1.20 -26.85 -4.28
N GLU A 77 0.37 -26.74 -3.25
CA GLU A 77 0.03 -27.86 -2.37
C GLU A 77 -0.62 -29.01 -3.16
N LYS A 78 -1.54 -28.68 -4.09
CA LYS A 78 -2.11 -29.67 -5.02
C LYS A 78 -1.04 -30.32 -5.89
N GLN A 79 -0.12 -29.55 -6.48
CA GLN A 79 0.97 -30.13 -7.28
C GLN A 79 1.87 -31.07 -6.46
N ILE A 80 2.16 -30.75 -5.21
CA ILE A 80 2.93 -31.64 -4.32
C ILE A 80 2.16 -32.95 -4.08
N SER A 81 0.84 -32.87 -3.91
CA SER A 81 0.00 -34.08 -3.76
C SER A 81 -0.01 -34.92 -5.03
N SER A 82 -0.13 -34.31 -6.21
CA SER A 82 -0.03 -34.99 -7.51
C SER A 82 1.35 -35.61 -7.73
N ALA A 83 2.43 -34.95 -7.30
CA ALA A 83 3.77 -35.51 -7.39
C ALA A 83 3.95 -36.76 -6.53
N LYS A 84 3.27 -36.84 -5.36
CA LYS A 84 3.26 -38.07 -4.55
C LYS A 84 2.57 -39.23 -5.29
N GLN A 85 1.48 -38.95 -6.00
CA GLN A 85 0.80 -39.96 -6.80
C GLN A 85 1.65 -40.39 -8.00
N ALA A 86 2.30 -39.44 -8.69
CA ALA A 86 3.18 -39.72 -9.81
C ALA A 86 4.38 -40.62 -9.43
N LEU A 87 4.87 -40.54 -8.18
CA LEU A 87 5.92 -41.46 -7.70
C LEU A 87 5.44 -42.92 -7.63
N ILE A 88 4.16 -43.13 -7.35
CA ILE A 88 3.54 -44.47 -7.32
C ILE A 88 3.34 -44.97 -8.74
N ASP A 89 2.81 -44.11 -9.62
CA ASP A 89 2.44 -44.47 -10.98
C ASP A 89 3.67 -44.64 -11.90
N PHE A 90 4.76 -43.89 -11.62
CA PHE A 90 5.96 -43.83 -12.45
C PHE A 90 7.25 -43.90 -11.61
N PRO A 91 7.55 -45.04 -10.97
CA PRO A 91 8.73 -45.19 -10.11
C PRO A 91 10.05 -44.96 -10.85
N ASN A 92 10.09 -45.26 -12.16
CA ASN A 92 11.29 -45.05 -12.99
C ASN A 92 11.69 -43.57 -13.15
N LEU A 93 10.78 -42.63 -12.84
CA LEU A 93 11.01 -41.19 -12.90
C LEU A 93 11.24 -40.58 -11.51
N GLU A 94 11.51 -41.40 -10.48
CA GLU A 94 11.62 -40.97 -9.09
C GLU A 94 12.55 -39.76 -8.89
N VAL A 95 13.72 -39.77 -9.54
CA VAL A 95 14.73 -38.70 -9.39
C VAL A 95 14.19 -37.37 -9.89
N GLU A 96 13.49 -37.35 -11.02
CA GLU A 96 12.93 -36.12 -11.62
C GLU A 96 11.71 -35.63 -10.84
N ILE A 97 10.84 -36.54 -10.41
CA ILE A 97 9.67 -36.20 -9.59
C ILE A 97 10.11 -35.63 -8.23
N ASN A 98 11.11 -36.23 -7.59
CA ASN A 98 11.66 -35.72 -6.32
C ASN A 98 12.36 -34.36 -6.48
N LYS A 99 13.14 -34.16 -7.55
CA LYS A 99 13.72 -32.83 -7.87
C LYS A 99 12.63 -31.77 -7.97
N ARG A 100 11.54 -32.06 -8.71
CA ARG A 100 10.44 -31.10 -8.87
C ARG A 100 9.70 -30.84 -7.55
N LYS A 101 9.48 -31.88 -6.75
CA LYS A 101 8.86 -31.77 -5.42
C LYS A 101 9.68 -30.90 -4.46
N ILE A 102 11.01 -30.98 -4.49
CA ILE A 102 11.89 -30.11 -3.69
C ILE A 102 11.72 -28.64 -4.10
N ILE A 103 11.68 -28.35 -5.40
CA ILE A 103 11.45 -26.99 -5.91
C ILE A 103 10.09 -26.46 -5.44
N LEU A 104 9.03 -27.26 -5.58
CA LEU A 104 7.69 -26.88 -5.11
C LEU A 104 7.64 -26.64 -3.60
N ALA A 105 8.38 -27.43 -2.81
CA ALA A 105 8.48 -27.23 -1.37
C ALA A 105 9.21 -25.93 -0.99
N GLN A 106 10.25 -25.56 -1.73
CA GLN A 106 10.95 -24.28 -1.55
C GLN A 106 10.06 -23.09 -1.93
N GLU A 107 9.34 -23.16 -3.05
CA GLU A 107 8.36 -22.15 -3.45
C GLU A 107 7.26 -21.98 -2.39
N LEU A 108 6.76 -23.09 -1.84
CA LEU A 108 5.77 -23.07 -0.76
C LEU A 108 6.31 -22.39 0.50
N PHE A 109 7.57 -22.67 0.86
CA PHE A 109 8.23 -22.03 2.00
C PHE A 109 8.34 -20.52 1.81
N GLN A 110 8.79 -20.06 0.64
CA GLN A 110 8.88 -18.64 0.31
C GLN A 110 7.51 -17.96 0.36
N MET A 111 6.47 -18.60 -0.19
CA MET A 111 5.10 -18.08 -0.14
C MET A 111 4.56 -17.98 1.28
N ASN A 112 4.87 -18.95 2.14
CA ASN A 112 4.48 -18.89 3.55
C ASN A 112 5.17 -17.73 4.27
N ALA A 113 6.48 -17.56 4.08
CA ALA A 113 7.21 -16.45 4.68
C ALA A 113 6.65 -15.08 4.24
N TYR A 114 6.32 -14.95 2.95
CA TYR A 114 5.72 -13.72 2.43
C TYR A 114 4.29 -13.49 2.96
N ASN A 115 3.47 -14.53 3.09
CA ASN A 115 2.17 -14.42 3.74
C ASN A 115 2.30 -13.98 5.21
N THR A 116 3.22 -14.57 5.97
CA THR A 116 3.48 -14.15 7.36
C THR A 116 3.90 -12.67 7.45
N PHE A 117 4.72 -12.20 6.50
CA PHE A 117 5.04 -10.79 6.40
C PHE A 117 3.79 -9.94 6.12
N LEU A 118 2.95 -10.32 5.16
CA LEU A 118 1.73 -9.58 4.84
C LEU A 118 0.74 -9.56 6.02
N ASP A 119 0.59 -10.67 6.73
CA ASP A 119 -0.25 -10.77 7.93
C ASP A 119 0.25 -9.82 9.03
N SER A 120 1.57 -9.63 9.17
CA SER A 120 2.14 -8.66 10.13
C SER A 120 1.83 -7.20 9.79
N LEU A 121 1.47 -6.90 8.54
CA LEU A 121 1.11 -5.56 8.08
C LEU A 121 -0.38 -5.26 8.21
N ILE A 122 -1.20 -6.28 8.46
CA ILE A 122 -2.63 -6.15 8.69
C ILE A 122 -2.82 -6.09 10.23
N PRO A 123 -3.24 -4.93 10.78
CA PRO A 123 -3.45 -4.79 12.23
C PRO A 123 -4.63 -5.61 12.74
#